data_AF-A0A924FW58-F1
#
_entry.id   AF-A0A924FW58-F1
#
_cell.length_a   1.000
_cell.length_b   1.000
_cell.length_c   1.000
_cell.angle_alpha   90.00
_cell.angle_beta   90.00
_cell.angle_gamma   90.00
#
_symmetry.space_group_name_H-M   'P 1'
#
loop_
_entity.id
_entity.type
_entity.pdbx_description
1 polymer ?
#
loop_
_entity_poly.entity_id
_entity_poly.type
_entity_poly.pdbx_seq_one_letter_code
_entity_poly.pdbx_strand_id
1 'polypeptide(L)'
;MLAQQINVSDIIDESTARSYLHQTIMATFCRVLASSRLPPGVVMRLLASALGATYREVAAAHQDGGCPCGWCPLPVIDIETLCGCLVEAATIHRAGDLSGMVAAGRA
;
A
#
# COMPACT_ATOMS: atom_id res chain seq x y z
N MET A 1 -17.19 13.98 -3.89
CA MET A 1 -17.45 12.53 -3.83
C MET A 1 -16.70 11.98 -2.63
N LEU A 2 -17.41 11.53 -1.60
CA LEU A 2 -16.77 10.81 -0.49
C LEU A 2 -16.27 9.48 -1.06
N ALA A 3 -14.98 9.21 -0.98
CA ALA A 3 -14.41 7.93 -1.37
C ALA A 3 -15.14 6.84 -0.55
N GLN A 4 -15.88 5.98 -1.23
CA GLN A 4 -16.62 4.92 -0.58
C GLN A 4 -15.62 4.03 0.15
N GLN A 5 -15.77 3.93 1.46
CA GLN A 5 -14.95 3.09 2.31
C GLN A 5 -15.23 1.65 1.93
N ILE A 6 -14.27 1.00 1.24
CA ILE A 6 -14.36 -0.42 0.92
C ILE A 6 -14.41 -1.19 2.25
N ASN A 7 -15.43 -2.02 2.46
CA ASN A 7 -15.53 -2.85 3.65
C ASN A 7 -14.59 -4.05 3.50
N VAL A 8 -13.91 -4.44 4.58
CA VAL A 8 -13.01 -5.61 4.58
C VAL A 8 -13.74 -6.88 4.16
N SER A 9 -15.05 -6.98 4.46
CA SER A 9 -15.91 -8.09 4.06
C SER A 9 -16.08 -8.26 2.56
N ASP A 10 -15.80 -7.21 1.78
CA ASP A 10 -16.04 -7.19 0.33
C ASP A 10 -14.75 -7.49 -0.46
N ILE A 11 -13.65 -7.77 0.23
CA ILE A 11 -12.36 -8.11 -0.37
C ILE A 11 -12.39 -9.57 -0.81
N ILE A 12 -12.73 -9.77 -2.08
CA ILE A 12 -12.80 -11.11 -2.70
C ILE A 12 -11.72 -11.37 -3.74
N ASP A 13 -11.01 -10.31 -4.18
CA ASP A 13 -9.98 -10.37 -5.22
C ASP A 13 -8.81 -9.41 -4.93
N GLU A 14 -7.70 -9.61 -5.63
CA GLU A 14 -6.45 -8.86 -5.43
C GLU A 14 -6.58 -7.37 -5.79
N SER A 15 -7.41 -7.01 -6.77
CA SER A 15 -7.61 -5.61 -7.18
C SER A 15 -8.38 -4.82 -6.12
N THR A 16 -9.42 -5.44 -5.57
CA THR A 16 -10.21 -4.90 -4.46
C THR A 16 -9.34 -4.79 -3.21
N ALA A 17 -8.55 -5.82 -2.90
CA ALA A 17 -7.58 -5.79 -1.80
C ALA A 17 -6.55 -4.66 -1.95
N ARG A 18 -5.97 -4.51 -3.15
CA ARG A 18 -5.00 -3.45 -3.47
C ARG A 18 -5.59 -2.06 -3.28
N SER A 19 -6.83 -1.86 -3.75
CA SER A 19 -7.54 -0.58 -3.60
C SER A 19 -7.84 -0.26 -2.15
N TYR A 20 -8.31 -1.24 -1.38
CA TYR A 20 -8.55 -1.11 0.06
C TYR A 20 -7.27 -0.75 0.82
N LEU A 21 -6.17 -1.46 0.57
CA LEU A 21 -4.87 -1.22 1.21
C LEU A 21 -4.35 0.18 0.88
N HIS A 22 -4.44 0.61 -0.38
CA HIS A 22 -4.02 1.95 -0.78
C HIS A 22 -4.80 3.05 -0.05
N GLN A 23 -6.13 2.94 0.01
CA GLN A 23 -6.99 3.90 0.73
C GLN A 23 -6.66 3.93 2.22
N THR A 24 -6.47 2.76 2.83
CA THR A 24 -6.15 2.62 4.26
C THR A 24 -4.79 3.24 4.60
N ILE A 25 -3.78 3.00 3.77
CA ILE A 25 -2.44 3.59 3.93
C ILE A 25 -2.51 5.12 3.78
N MET A 26 -3.21 5.63 2.76
CA MET A 26 -3.33 7.07 2.53
C MET A 26 -4.09 7.76 3.67
N ALA A 27 -5.20 7.19 4.13
CA ALA A 27 -5.95 7.71 5.28
C ALA A 27 -5.07 7.73 6.55
N THR A 28 -4.30 6.67 6.79
CA THR A 28 -3.38 6.58 7.93
C THR A 28 -2.27 7.63 7.83
N PHE A 29 -1.64 7.75 6.67
CA PHE A 29 -0.63 8.78 6.37
C PHE A 29 -1.17 10.19 6.66
N CYS A 30 -2.34 10.54 6.10
CA CYS A 30 -2.97 11.84 6.30
C CYS A 30 -3.32 12.10 7.77
N ARG A 31 -3.82 11.09 8.49
CA ARG A 31 -4.12 11.20 9.92
C ARG A 31 -2.87 11.47 10.74
N VAL A 32 -1.76 10.77 10.47
CA VAL A 32 -0.48 10.98 11.17
C VAL A 32 0.10 12.35 10.83
N LEU A 33 0.01 12.80 9.58
CA LEU A 33 0.44 14.15 9.21
C LEU A 33 -0.38 15.23 9.91
N ALA A 34 -1.70 15.07 9.95
CA ALA A 34 -2.60 16.06 10.56
C ALA A 34 -2.42 16.16 12.08
N SER A 35 -2.07 15.05 12.75
CA SER A 35 -1.93 14.99 14.21
C SER A 35 -0.50 15.21 14.71
N SER A 36 0.50 15.15 13.82
CA SER A 36 1.91 15.34 14.17
C SER A 36 2.47 16.65 13.60
N ARG A 37 3.73 16.97 13.95
CA ARG A 37 4.52 18.05 13.31
C ARG A 37 5.58 17.49 12.37
N LEU A 38 5.46 16.24 11.96
CA LEU A 38 6.49 15.57 11.17
C LEU A 38 6.37 15.94 9.68
N PRO A 39 7.50 16.14 8.98
CA PRO A 39 7.50 16.28 7.53
C PRO A 39 6.98 15.01 6.82
N PRO A 40 6.34 15.13 5.65
CA PRO A 40 5.86 13.99 4.83
C PRO A 40 6.89 12.89 4.62
N GLY A 41 8.14 13.24 4.30
CA GLY A 41 9.21 12.28 4.10
C GLY A 41 9.57 11.48 5.36
N VAL A 42 9.39 12.04 6.57
CA VAL A 42 9.58 11.30 7.82
C VAL A 42 8.47 10.27 8.00
N VAL A 43 7.21 10.68 7.78
CA VAL A 43 6.06 9.76 7.89
C VAL A 43 6.15 8.63 6.88
N MET A 44 6.61 8.89 5.65
CA MET A 44 6.86 7.84 4.65
C MET A 44 7.90 6.81 5.12
N ARG A 45 9.01 7.26 5.73
CA ARG A 45 10.00 6.33 6.30
C ARG A 45 9.43 5.51 7.45
N LEU A 46 8.62 6.11 8.32
CA LEU A 46 7.95 5.40 9.40
C LEU A 46 6.97 4.35 8.87
N LEU A 47 6.21 4.65 7.81
CA LEU A 47 5.34 3.67 7.14
C LEU A 47 6.16 2.50 6.57
N ALA A 48 7.29 2.76 5.91
CA ALA A 48 8.16 1.71 5.40
C ALA A 48 8.74 0.84 6.54
N SER A 49 9.17 1.45 7.65
CA SER A 49 9.63 0.72 8.83
C SER A 49 8.53 -0.14 9.45
N ALA A 50 7.29 0.39 9.54
CA ALA A 50 6.14 -0.35 10.04
C ALA A 50 5.82 -1.55 9.15
N LEU A 51 5.85 -1.40 7.82
CA LEU A 51 5.65 -2.50 6.88
C LEU A 51 6.70 -3.61 7.06
N GLY A 52 7.98 -3.24 7.22
CA GLY A 52 9.04 -4.22 7.50
C GLY A 52 8.86 -4.94 8.85
N ALA A 53 8.35 -4.25 9.87
CA ALA A 53 8.01 -4.87 11.15
C ALA A 53 6.85 -5.86 11.02
N THR A 54 5.79 -5.47 10.30
CA THR A 54 4.66 -6.35 9.99
C THR A 54 5.12 -7.59 9.22
N TYR A 55 5.97 -7.44 8.20
CA TYR A 55 6.55 -8.58 7.50
C TYR A 55 7.26 -9.54 8.46
N ARG A 56 8.14 -9.01 9.32
CA ARG A 56 8.89 -9.84 10.29
C ARG A 56 7.97 -10.62 11.22
N GLU A 57 6.93 -9.96 11.74
CA GLU A 57 5.94 -10.57 12.65
C GLU A 57 5.15 -11.67 11.93
N VAL A 58 4.69 -11.39 10.71
CA VAL A 58 3.95 -12.36 9.90
C VAL A 58 4.87 -13.52 9.51
N ALA A 59 6.08 -13.28 9.04
CA ALA A 59 7.05 -14.33 8.73
C ALA A 59 7.37 -15.21 9.94
N ALA A 60 7.61 -14.61 11.12
CA ALA A 60 7.88 -15.36 12.35
C ALA A 60 6.74 -16.32 12.71
N ALA A 61 5.48 -15.89 12.55
CA ALA A 61 4.31 -16.74 12.78
C ALA A 61 4.21 -17.95 11.81
N HIS A 62 4.97 -17.93 10.71
CA HIS A 62 4.97 -18.97 9.69
C HIS A 62 6.24 -19.84 9.68
N GLN A 63 7.29 -19.46 10.41
CA GLN A 63 8.57 -20.20 10.45
C GLN A 63 8.47 -21.56 11.15
N ASP A 64 7.51 -21.72 12.06
CA ASP A 64 7.36 -22.97 12.83
C ASP A 64 6.54 -24.05 12.09
N GLY A 65 6.21 -23.86 10.80
CA GLY A 65 5.47 -24.83 9.98
C GLY A 65 4.03 -25.09 10.44
N GLY A 66 3.53 -24.33 11.42
CA GLY A 66 2.20 -24.46 12.00
C GLY A 66 1.08 -23.80 11.19
N CYS A 67 1.41 -22.96 10.19
CA CYS A 67 0.39 -22.36 9.33
C CYS A 67 0.00 -23.33 8.20
N PRO A 68 -1.28 -23.72 8.08
CA PRO A 68 -1.76 -24.54 6.97
C PRO A 68 -1.85 -23.77 5.63
N CYS A 69 -1.54 -22.48 5.63
CA CYS A 69 -1.62 -21.60 4.48
C CYS A 69 -0.53 -21.86 3.41
N GLY A 70 0.51 -22.64 3.73
CA GLY A 70 1.54 -23.04 2.77
C GLY A 70 2.56 -21.96 2.39
N TRP A 71 2.46 -20.75 2.95
CA TRP A 71 3.46 -19.70 2.76
C TRP A 71 4.73 -20.00 3.56
N CYS A 72 5.87 -20.07 2.88
CA CYS A 72 7.20 -20.30 3.47
C CYS A 72 8.04 -19.03 3.27
N PRO A 73 8.18 -18.17 4.30
CA PRO A 73 8.87 -16.90 4.16
C PRO A 73 10.37 -17.10 3.90
N LEU A 74 10.90 -16.36 2.91
CA LEU A 74 12.31 -16.33 2.54
C LEU A 74 12.81 -14.88 2.65
N PRO A 75 13.31 -14.45 3.83
CA PRO A 75 13.52 -13.03 4.14
C PRO A 75 14.26 -12.21 3.10
N VAL A 76 15.32 -12.77 2.50
CA VAL A 76 16.08 -12.05 1.47
C VAL A 76 15.23 -11.81 0.22
N ILE A 77 14.61 -12.87 -0.29
CA ILE A 77 13.80 -12.83 -1.53
C ILE A 77 12.53 -12.01 -1.32
N ASP A 78 11.88 -12.16 -0.18
CA ASP A 78 10.64 -11.46 0.14
C ASP A 78 10.88 -9.94 0.23
N ILE A 79 11.94 -9.51 0.93
CA ILE A 79 12.28 -8.09 1.06
C ILE A 79 12.70 -7.50 -0.29
N GLU A 80 13.49 -8.21 -1.09
CA GLU A 80 13.84 -7.78 -2.46
C GLU A 80 12.57 -7.59 -3.31
N THR A 81 11.64 -8.54 -3.23
CA THR A 81 10.35 -8.48 -3.93
C THR A 81 9.53 -7.27 -3.47
N LEU A 82 9.42 -7.04 -2.16
CA LEU A 82 8.71 -5.88 -1.60
C LEU A 82 9.33 -4.55 -2.05
N CYS A 83 10.66 -4.46 -2.08
CA CYS A 83 11.37 -3.30 -2.62
C CYS A 83 11.08 -3.11 -4.11
N GLY A 84 11.07 -4.18 -4.90
CA GLY A 84 10.70 -4.16 -6.30
C GLY A 84 9.29 -3.62 -6.53
N CYS A 85 8.29 -4.15 -5.80
CA CYS A 85 6.91 -3.66 -5.87
C CYS A 85 6.78 -2.18 -5.48
N LEU A 86 7.55 -1.73 -4.49
CA LEU A 86 7.56 -0.32 -4.07
C LEU A 86 8.11 0.58 -5.19
N VAL A 87 9.22 0.19 -5.81
CA VAL A 87 9.83 0.91 -6.93
C VAL A 87 8.87 0.96 -8.12
N GLU A 88 8.23 -0.16 -8.46
CA GLU A 88 7.23 -0.23 -9.53
C GLU A 88 6.05 0.72 -9.24
N ALA A 89 5.44 0.61 -8.06
CA ALA A 89 4.31 1.46 -7.68
C ALA A 89 4.65 2.96 -7.65
N ALA A 90 5.88 3.33 -7.30
CA ALA A 90 6.34 4.71 -7.25
C ALA A 90 6.70 5.29 -8.63
N THR A 91 7.04 4.44 -9.60
CA THR A 91 7.47 4.84 -10.94
C THR A 91 6.33 4.89 -11.95
N ILE A 92 5.24 4.14 -11.73
CA ILE A 92 4.03 4.20 -12.57
C ILE A 92 3.45 5.61 -12.53
N HIS A 93 3.72 6.39 -13.58
CA HIS A 93 3.00 7.62 -13.87
C HIS A 93 1.59 7.26 -14.32
N ARG A 94 0.60 7.37 -13.42
CA ARG A 94 -0.80 7.56 -13.83
C ARG A 94 -0.99 9.00 -14.32
N ALA A 95 -0.27 9.38 -15.36
CA ALA A 95 -0.77 10.42 -16.24
C ALA A 95 -1.82 9.74 -17.11
N GLY A 96 -3.09 9.80 -16.69
CA GLY A 96 -4.16 9.76 -17.68
C GLY A 96 -3.80 10.83 -18.70
N ASP A 97 -3.48 10.40 -19.90
CA ASP A 97 -2.99 11.26 -20.96
C ASP A 97 -3.95 12.43 -21.15
N LEU A 98 -3.56 13.61 -20.65
CA LEU A 98 -4.34 14.84 -20.76
C LEU A 98 -4.52 15.24 -22.23
N SER A 99 -3.70 14.69 -23.14
CA SER A 99 -3.84 14.92 -24.58
C SER A 99 -5.09 14.25 -25.18
N GLY A 100 -5.70 13.29 -24.46
CA GLY A 100 -6.96 12.66 -24.85
C GLY A 100 -8.22 13.27 -24.22
N MET A 101 -8.09 14.26 -23.33
CA MET A 101 -9.24 14.85 -22.63
C MET A 101 -9.87 15.97 -23.45
N VAL A 102 -11.13 15.79 -23.85
CA VAL A 102 -11.92 16.81 -24.54
C VAL A 102 -12.22 17.97 -23.57
N ALA A 103 -11.86 19.20 -23.97
CA ALA A 103 -12.17 20.39 -23.19
C ALA A 103 -13.69 20.56 -23.01
N ALA A 104 -14.16 20.59 -21.76
CA ALA A 104 -15.57 20.66 -21.41
C ALA A 104 -16.15 22.10 -21.45
N GLY A 105 -15.36 23.10 -21.84
CA GLY A 105 -15.76 24.51 -21.85
C GLY A 105 -15.80 25.09 -23.26
N ARG A 106 -16.78 25.96 -23.52
CA ARG A 106 -16.81 26.86 -24.70
C ARG A 106 -17.00 28.29 -24.19
N ALA A 107 -16.19 29.20 -24.75
CA ALA A 107 -16.20 30.64 -24.45
C ALA A 107 -17.24 31.37 -25.31
#